data_AF-A0A1R4IHS2-F1
#
_entry.id   AF-A0A1R4IHS2-F1
#
_cell.length_a   1.000
_cell.length_b   1.000
_cell.length_c   1.000
_cell.angle_alpha   90.00
_cell.angle_beta   90.00
_cell.angle_gamma   90.00
#
_symmetry.space_group_name_H-M   'P 1'
#
loop_
_entity.id
_entity.type
_entity.pdbx_description
1 polymer ?
#
loop_
_entity_poly.entity_id
_entity_poly.type
_entity_poly.pdbx_seq_one_letter_code
_entity_poly.pdbx_strand_id
1 'polypeptide(L)'
;MVNHLSMTRIAAALDVAWNTANHAVLAEGQRLLIDQPSRLDGFTGFKAATTEELPAAAAVMDPFHVIRLAGDALDVCRRRVQVSLHGSRGRKHHPLHQNRRTLHAGADLLTDKQQGRLDALFADDRHVEFEATWGVYQTMIAAYRTRSRTEGKKVMTRLIDAIGTAVAISLVEVATLGRTLTKRRDDVLAFFDHIGSSNGPTEAIHGRLEHLRGTALGFRTLTHYIARSLLEAGGFRPDPHPGL
;
A
#
# COMPACT_ATOMS: atom_id res chain seq x y z
N MET A 1 -4.51 -16.94 -13.24
CA MET A 1 -3.47 -16.09 -13.84
C MET A 1 -4.15 -14.85 -14.38
N VAL A 2 -4.05 -13.72 -13.69
CA VAL A 2 -4.43 -12.43 -14.30
C VAL A 2 -3.30 -12.10 -15.26
N ASN A 3 -3.52 -12.32 -16.55
CA ASN A 3 -2.53 -11.96 -17.54
C ASN A 3 -2.49 -10.44 -17.65
N HIS A 4 -1.50 -9.82 -17.02
CA HIS A 4 -1.14 -8.44 -17.30
C HIS A 4 -0.56 -8.37 -18.72
N LEU A 5 -1.44 -8.21 -19.72
CA LEU A 5 -1.01 -7.93 -21.09
C LEU A 5 -0.62 -6.44 -21.15
N SER A 6 0.63 -6.17 -21.54
CA SER A 6 1.04 -4.80 -21.83
C SER A 6 0.21 -4.25 -23.00
N MET A 7 0.02 -2.93 -23.07
CA MET A 7 -0.71 -2.30 -24.20
C MET A 7 -0.15 -2.70 -25.57
N THR A 8 1.14 -3.01 -25.66
CA THR A 8 1.78 -3.56 -26.87
C THR A 8 1.26 -4.95 -27.23
N ARG A 9 1.01 -5.82 -26.25
CA ARG A 9 0.44 -7.15 -26.48
C ARG A 9 -1.06 -7.09 -26.77
N ILE A 10 -1.78 -6.13 -26.18
CA ILE A 10 -3.20 -5.86 -26.49
C ILE A 10 -3.33 -5.35 -27.93
N ALA A 11 -2.51 -4.39 -28.34
CA ALA A 11 -2.48 -3.86 -29.69
C ALA A 11 -2.16 -4.94 -30.75
N ALA A 12 -1.16 -5.80 -30.46
CA ALA A 12 -0.80 -6.92 -31.33
C ALA A 12 -1.90 -8.01 -31.41
N ALA A 13 -2.58 -8.30 -30.30
CA ALA A 13 -3.68 -9.27 -30.27
C ALA A 13 -4.94 -8.78 -31.00
N LEU A 14 -5.14 -7.46 -31.05
CA LEU A 14 -6.25 -6.80 -31.72
C LEU A 14 -5.91 -6.36 -33.15
N ASP A 15 -4.68 -6.59 -33.62
CA ASP A 15 -4.14 -6.13 -34.91
C ASP A 15 -4.39 -4.64 -35.20
N VAL A 16 -4.18 -3.81 -34.18
CA VAL A 16 -4.34 -2.35 -34.29
C VAL A 16 -3.09 -1.62 -33.82
N ALA A 17 -2.95 -0.37 -34.28
CA ALA A 17 -1.90 0.50 -33.80
C ALA A 17 -2.02 0.75 -32.29
N TRP A 18 -0.87 0.89 -31.61
CA TRP A 18 -0.79 1.02 -30.16
C TRP A 18 -1.61 2.20 -29.60
N ASN A 19 -1.60 3.34 -30.30
CA ASN A 19 -2.38 4.52 -29.96
C ASN A 19 -3.88 4.25 -30.03
N THR A 20 -4.35 3.50 -31.03
CA THR A 20 -5.75 3.11 -31.18
C THR A 20 -6.23 2.23 -30.03
N ALA A 21 -5.44 1.21 -29.67
CA ALA A 21 -5.74 0.35 -28.51
C ALA A 21 -5.75 1.15 -27.20
N ASN A 22 -4.77 2.04 -27.01
CA ASN A 22 -4.67 2.88 -25.81
C ASN A 22 -5.83 3.86 -25.69
N HIS A 23 -6.25 4.50 -26.79
CA HIS A 23 -7.39 5.39 -26.82
C HIS A 23 -8.70 4.66 -26.50
N ALA A 24 -8.91 3.45 -27.03
CA ALA A 24 -10.11 2.67 -26.75
C ALA A 24 -10.21 2.28 -25.26
N VAL A 25 -9.11 1.83 -24.66
CA VAL A 25 -9.06 1.47 -23.23
C VAL A 25 -9.27 2.71 -22.34
N LEU A 26 -8.68 3.85 -22.69
CA LEU A 26 -8.88 5.11 -21.95
C LEU A 26 -10.30 5.66 -22.12
N ALA A 27 -10.91 5.52 -23.30
CA ALA A 27 -12.28 5.95 -23.56
C ALA A 27 -13.29 5.10 -22.79
N GLU A 28 -13.13 3.77 -22.76
CA GLU A 28 -14.00 2.90 -21.95
C GLU A 28 -13.76 3.11 -20.44
N GLY A 29 -12.50 3.32 -20.04
CA GLY A 29 -12.17 3.75 -18.68
C GLY A 29 -12.87 5.05 -18.30
N GLN A 30 -12.88 6.06 -19.18
CA GLN A 30 -13.61 7.32 -18.95
C GLN A 30 -15.13 7.12 -18.93
N ARG A 31 -15.69 6.27 -19.79
CA ARG A 31 -17.12 5.96 -19.84
C ARG A 31 -17.62 5.32 -18.54
N LEU A 32 -16.82 4.43 -17.96
CA LEU A 32 -17.08 3.79 -16.66
C LEU A 32 -16.86 4.71 -15.45
N LEU A 33 -16.13 5.82 -15.62
CA LEU A 33 -15.80 6.78 -14.55
C LEU A 33 -16.82 7.93 -14.43
N ILE A 34 -17.56 8.26 -15.50
CA ILE A 34 -18.50 9.38 -15.52
C ILE A 34 -19.78 9.08 -14.72
N ASP A 35 -20.26 7.85 -14.71
CA ASP A 35 -21.54 7.51 -14.07
C ASP A 35 -21.47 7.31 -12.55
N GLN A 36 -20.28 7.17 -11.95
CA GLN A 36 -20.14 6.96 -10.49
C GLN A 36 -18.84 7.54 -9.90
N PRO A 37 -18.81 8.84 -9.55
CA PRO A 37 -17.65 9.51 -8.96
C PRO A 37 -17.16 8.90 -7.63
N SER A 38 -18.02 8.16 -6.91
CA SER A 38 -17.69 7.45 -5.67
C SER A 38 -16.89 6.16 -5.87
N ARG A 39 -16.71 5.68 -7.12
CA ARG A 39 -15.82 4.54 -7.44
C ARG A 39 -14.33 4.84 -7.22
N LEU A 40 -13.95 6.09 -6.96
CA LEU A 40 -12.56 6.48 -6.69
C LEU A 40 -12.14 6.35 -5.22
N ASP A 41 -12.92 5.69 -4.36
CA ASP A 41 -12.37 5.25 -3.07
C ASP A 41 -11.36 4.12 -3.35
N GLY A 42 -10.07 4.47 -3.32
CA GLY A 42 -8.98 3.97 -4.17
C GLY A 42 -8.67 2.46 -4.23
N PHE A 43 -9.46 1.63 -3.56
CA PHE A 43 -9.45 0.18 -3.76
C PHE A 43 -10.84 -0.36 -4.15
N THR A 44 -11.91 0.15 -3.56
CA THR A 44 -13.25 -0.43 -3.64
C THR A 44 -13.85 -0.32 -5.04
N GLY A 45 -13.77 0.85 -5.68
CA GLY A 45 -14.34 0.97 -7.02
C GLY A 45 -13.44 0.42 -8.12
N PHE A 46 -12.12 0.34 -7.93
CA PHE A 46 -11.25 -0.46 -8.80
C PHE A 46 -11.55 -1.95 -8.68
N LYS A 47 -11.78 -2.47 -7.46
CA LYS A 47 -12.16 -3.88 -7.27
C LYS A 47 -13.50 -4.17 -7.94
N ALA A 48 -14.51 -3.33 -7.75
CA ALA A 48 -15.83 -3.52 -8.35
C ALA A 48 -15.74 -3.55 -9.89
N ALA A 49 -15.08 -2.56 -10.49
CA ALA A 49 -14.80 -2.50 -11.92
C ALA A 49 -14.09 -3.76 -12.44
N THR A 50 -13.01 -4.16 -11.76
CA THR A 50 -12.20 -5.31 -12.17
C THR A 50 -12.96 -6.62 -12.05
N THR A 51 -13.81 -6.76 -11.04
CA THR A 51 -14.62 -7.97 -10.83
C THR A 51 -15.67 -8.14 -11.92
N GLU A 52 -16.26 -7.04 -12.37
CA GLU A 52 -17.26 -7.01 -13.45
C GLU A 52 -16.62 -7.32 -14.81
N GLU A 53 -15.52 -6.64 -15.14
CA GLU A 53 -14.87 -6.75 -16.46
C GLU A 53 -13.94 -7.97 -16.59
N LEU A 54 -13.37 -8.43 -15.47
CA LEU A 54 -12.40 -9.52 -15.42
C LEU A 54 -12.75 -10.51 -14.30
N PRO A 55 -13.88 -11.24 -14.39
CA PRO A 55 -14.37 -12.12 -13.32
C PRO A 55 -13.43 -13.28 -12.99
N ALA A 56 -12.55 -13.66 -13.91
CA ALA A 56 -11.52 -14.68 -13.70
C ALA A 56 -10.26 -14.15 -12.99
N ALA A 57 -10.19 -12.84 -12.70
CA ALA A 57 -9.03 -12.21 -12.10
C ALA A 57 -9.08 -12.24 -10.57
N ALA A 58 -8.03 -12.77 -9.94
CA ALA A 58 -7.89 -12.71 -8.49
C ALA A 58 -7.52 -11.29 -8.06
N ALA A 59 -8.30 -10.70 -7.17
CA ALA A 59 -7.96 -9.43 -6.55
C ALA A 59 -6.85 -9.64 -5.52
N VAL A 60 -5.75 -8.90 -5.65
CA VAL A 60 -4.61 -8.95 -4.71
C VAL A 60 -4.42 -7.57 -4.10
N MET A 61 -4.39 -7.50 -2.77
CA MET A 61 -3.94 -6.28 -2.08
C MET A 61 -2.43 -6.19 -2.10
N ASP A 62 -1.92 -5.04 -2.52
CA ASP A 62 -0.48 -4.79 -2.52
C ASP A 62 0.08 -4.72 -1.09
N PRO A 63 1.21 -5.40 -0.80
CA PRO A 63 1.82 -5.42 0.52
C PRO A 63 2.11 -4.03 1.10
N PHE A 64 2.46 -3.04 0.27
CA PHE A 64 2.70 -1.68 0.74
C PHE A 64 1.46 -1.09 1.39
N HIS A 65 0.28 -1.22 0.75
CA HIS A 65 -0.97 -0.73 1.32
C HIS A 65 -1.37 -1.50 2.57
N VAL A 66 -1.15 -2.82 2.61
CA VAL A 66 -1.45 -3.64 3.78
C VAL A 66 -0.55 -3.26 4.96
N ILE A 67 0.75 -3.08 4.74
CA ILE A 67 1.69 -2.63 5.76
C ILE A 67 1.42 -1.18 6.18
N ARG A 68 0.99 -0.31 5.25
CA ARG A 68 0.59 1.07 5.58
C ARG A 68 -0.58 1.11 6.55
N LEU A 69 -1.59 0.24 6.39
CA LEU A 69 -2.71 0.14 7.35
C LEU A 69 -2.21 -0.16 8.77
N ALA A 70 -1.27 -1.08 8.90
CA ALA A 70 -0.69 -1.42 10.19
C ALA A 70 0.23 -0.32 10.75
N GLY A 71 1.00 0.34 9.89
CA GLY A 71 1.80 1.50 10.27
C GLY A 71 0.94 2.69 10.74
N ASP A 72 -0.18 2.95 10.09
CA ASP A 72 -1.14 3.97 10.49
C ASP A 72 -1.77 3.63 11.86
N ALA A 73 -2.13 2.35 12.08
CA ALA A 73 -2.60 1.86 13.37
C ALA A 73 -1.55 2.06 14.48
N LEU A 74 -0.28 1.77 14.20
CA LEU A 74 0.84 2.02 15.10
C LEU A 74 0.97 3.51 15.45
N ASP A 75 0.86 4.40 14.46
CA ASP A 75 0.96 5.84 14.67
C ASP A 75 -0.23 6.45 15.42
N VAL A 76 -1.44 5.90 15.23
CA VAL A 76 -2.61 6.26 16.04
C VAL A 76 -2.42 5.78 17.49
N CYS A 77 -2.03 4.53 17.70
CA CYS A 77 -1.78 3.96 19.02
C CYS A 77 -0.73 4.76 19.78
N ARG A 78 0.42 5.04 19.15
CA ARG A 78 1.47 5.89 19.71
C ARG A 78 0.92 7.23 20.19
N ARG A 79 0.15 7.91 19.34
CA ARG A 79 -0.43 9.23 19.68
C ARG A 79 -1.40 9.12 20.86
N ARG A 80 -2.24 8.08 20.91
CA ARG A 80 -3.18 7.83 22.00
C ARG A 80 -2.44 7.59 23.32
N VAL A 81 -1.47 6.67 23.34
CA VAL A 81 -0.64 6.39 24.53
C VAL A 81 0.08 7.66 25.00
N GLN A 82 0.65 8.45 24.09
CA GLN A 82 1.30 9.72 24.46
C GLN A 82 0.32 10.76 25.03
N VAL A 83 -0.90 10.85 24.50
CA VAL A 83 -1.92 11.74 25.05
C VAL A 83 -2.33 11.29 26.46
N SER A 84 -2.50 9.99 26.67
CA SER A 84 -2.79 9.43 27.99
C SER A 84 -1.66 9.70 29.00
N LEU A 85 -0.40 9.54 28.60
CA LEU A 85 0.75 9.71 29.48
C LEU A 85 1.14 11.17 29.74
N HIS A 86 0.89 12.06 28.79
CA HIS A 86 1.48 13.41 28.80
C HIS A 86 0.49 14.54 28.48
N GLY A 87 -0.80 14.24 28.33
CA GLY A 87 -1.83 15.21 27.93
C GLY A 87 -1.63 15.82 26.54
N SER A 88 -0.72 15.27 25.72
CA SER A 88 -0.39 15.81 24.40
C SER A 88 0.11 14.71 23.46
N ARG A 89 0.15 14.99 22.15
CA ARG A 89 0.57 14.03 21.09
C ARG A 89 2.06 13.62 21.14
N GLY A 90 2.79 13.97 22.20
CA GLY A 90 4.21 13.72 22.34
C GLY A 90 5.10 14.87 21.88
N ARG A 91 6.22 15.07 22.60
CA ARG A 91 7.25 16.07 22.28
C ARG A 91 8.60 15.40 22.04
N LYS A 92 9.57 16.15 21.51
CA LYS A 92 10.93 15.65 21.18
C LYS A 92 11.67 14.94 22.31
N HIS A 93 11.31 15.18 23.58
CA HIS A 93 11.92 14.54 24.74
C HIS A 93 11.16 13.31 25.24
N HIS A 94 9.95 13.03 24.71
CA HIS A 94 9.18 11.87 25.10
C HIS A 94 9.70 10.61 24.38
N PRO A 95 9.92 9.49 25.09
CA PRO A 95 10.55 8.29 24.54
C PRO A 95 9.86 7.74 23.28
N LEU A 96 8.52 7.63 23.28
CA LEU A 96 7.73 7.20 22.12
C LEU A 96 7.88 8.15 20.91
N HIS A 97 8.03 9.46 21.14
CA HIS A 97 8.24 10.40 20.05
C HIS A 97 9.65 10.26 19.47
N GLN A 98 10.66 10.10 20.32
CA GLN A 98 12.06 9.96 19.90
C GLN A 98 12.27 8.73 19.02
N ASN A 99 11.68 7.61 19.39
CA ASN A 99 11.86 6.33 18.70
C ASN A 99 10.89 6.10 17.52
N ARG A 100 9.97 7.04 17.24
CA ARG A 100 8.88 6.86 16.26
C ARG A 100 9.34 6.36 14.88
N ARG A 101 10.51 6.77 14.40
CA ARG A 101 11.05 6.33 13.10
C ARG A 101 11.65 4.92 13.18
N THR A 102 12.40 4.64 14.24
CA THR A 102 12.99 3.32 14.51
C THR A 102 11.89 2.25 14.64
N LEU A 103 10.77 2.60 15.27
CA LEU A 103 9.62 1.71 15.44
C LEU A 103 8.93 1.30 14.12
N HIS A 104 9.11 2.07 13.04
CA HIS A 104 8.62 1.71 11.70
C HIS A 104 9.63 0.88 10.88
N ALA A 105 10.86 0.70 11.36
CA ALA A 105 11.80 -0.21 10.72
C ALA A 105 11.43 -1.67 11.07
N GLY A 106 11.67 -2.58 10.13
CA GLY A 106 11.55 -4.01 10.42
C GLY A 106 12.59 -4.42 11.45
N ALA A 107 12.19 -5.22 12.45
CA ALA A 107 13.04 -5.62 13.57
C ALA A 107 14.33 -6.33 13.13
N ASP A 108 14.27 -7.08 12.02
CA ASP A 108 15.39 -7.74 11.36
C ASP A 108 16.44 -6.78 10.78
N LEU A 109 16.11 -5.50 10.64
CA LEU A 109 16.98 -4.45 10.12
C LEU A 109 17.51 -3.50 11.21
N LEU A 110 17.12 -3.72 12.46
CA LEU A 110 17.58 -2.90 13.57
C LEU A 110 19.01 -3.28 13.95
N THR A 111 19.83 -2.28 14.22
CA THR A 111 21.13 -2.50 14.89
C THR A 111 20.90 -2.91 16.34
N ASP A 112 21.83 -3.64 16.96
CA ASP A 112 21.77 -4.00 18.38
C ASP A 112 21.52 -2.78 19.29
N LYS A 113 22.14 -1.64 18.96
CA LYS A 113 21.94 -0.38 19.68
C LYS A 113 20.53 0.20 19.52
N GLN A 114 19.89 -0.02 18.38
CA GLN A 114 18.48 0.36 18.19
C GLN A 114 17.56 -0.61 18.92
N GLN A 115 17.81 -1.91 18.81
CA GLN A 115 17.04 -2.95 19.51
C GLN A 115 17.06 -2.72 21.03
N GLY A 116 18.24 -2.58 21.64
CA GLY A 116 18.32 -2.32 23.09
C GLY A 116 17.66 -1.02 23.53
N ARG A 117 17.55 -0.01 22.65
CA ARG A 117 16.77 1.21 22.92
C ARG A 117 15.27 0.96 22.90
N LEU A 118 14.78 0.08 22.04
CA LEU A 118 13.38 -0.34 22.01
C LEU A 118 13.06 -1.26 23.19
N ASP A 119 13.95 -2.19 23.55
CA ASP A 119 13.77 -3.05 24.73
C ASP A 119 13.65 -2.22 26.01
N ALA A 120 14.52 -1.22 26.18
CA ALA A 120 14.41 -0.28 27.30
C ALA A 120 13.14 0.60 27.26
N LEU A 121 12.65 0.91 26.06
CA LEU A 121 11.39 1.64 25.88
C LEU A 121 10.19 0.79 26.30
N PHE A 122 10.19 -0.50 25.97
CA PHE A 122 9.10 -1.44 26.24
C PHE A 122 9.14 -2.07 27.62
N ALA A 123 10.26 -1.96 28.35
CA ALA A 123 10.34 -2.32 29.77
C ALA A 123 9.40 -1.50 30.69
N ASP A 124 8.77 -0.44 30.17
CA ASP A 124 7.75 0.34 30.87
C ASP A 124 6.35 -0.17 30.52
N ASP A 125 5.65 -0.78 31.49
CA ASP A 125 4.31 -1.36 31.34
C ASP A 125 3.27 -0.36 30.78
N ARG A 126 3.50 0.95 30.92
CA ARG A 126 2.63 1.98 30.33
C ARG A 126 2.64 1.98 28.80
N HIS A 127 3.60 1.30 28.19
CA HIS A 127 3.71 1.12 26.74
C HIS A 127 3.18 -0.23 26.24
N VAL A 128 2.63 -1.11 27.10
CA VAL A 128 2.22 -2.47 26.72
C VAL A 128 1.26 -2.53 25.53
N GLU A 129 0.28 -1.61 25.46
CA GLU A 129 -0.66 -1.54 24.33
C GLU A 129 0.05 -1.15 23.02
N PHE A 130 1.04 -0.27 23.12
CA PHE A 130 1.83 0.18 21.99
C PHE A 130 2.82 -0.91 21.53
N GLU A 131 3.42 -1.64 22.47
CA GLU A 131 4.27 -2.80 22.19
C GLU A 131 3.49 -3.91 21.46
N ALA A 132 2.31 -4.26 21.95
CA ALA A 132 1.45 -5.25 21.30
C ALA A 132 1.09 -4.82 19.85
N THR A 133 0.78 -3.53 19.65
CA THR A 133 0.50 -2.99 18.32
C THR A 133 1.74 -3.03 17.42
N TRP A 134 2.93 -2.74 17.97
CA TRP A 134 4.20 -2.86 17.26
C TRP A 134 4.49 -4.31 16.88
N GLY A 135 4.24 -5.28 17.76
CA GLY A 135 4.39 -6.71 17.47
C GLY A 135 3.51 -7.19 16.31
N VAL A 136 2.26 -6.71 16.22
CA VAL A 136 1.37 -6.98 15.07
C VAL A 136 1.98 -6.43 13.78
N TYR A 137 2.42 -5.16 13.80
CA TYR A 137 3.08 -4.52 12.65
C TYR A 137 4.32 -5.28 12.19
N GLN A 138 5.20 -5.67 13.13
CA GLN A 138 6.42 -6.43 12.83
C GLN A 138 6.12 -7.84 12.28
N THR A 139 5.09 -8.51 12.82
CA THR A 139 4.65 -9.82 12.32
C THR A 139 4.19 -9.73 10.87
N MET A 140 3.45 -8.67 10.50
CA MET A 140 3.05 -8.43 9.11
C MET A 140 4.25 -8.20 8.19
N ILE A 141 5.23 -7.38 8.62
CA ILE A 141 6.47 -7.16 7.86
C ILE A 141 7.19 -8.50 7.63
N ALA A 142 7.38 -9.28 8.70
CA ALA A 142 8.09 -10.55 8.63
C ALA A 142 7.39 -11.54 7.69
N ALA A 143 6.06 -11.61 7.73
CA ALA A 143 5.28 -12.46 6.83
C ALA A 143 5.53 -12.13 5.36
N TYR A 144 5.54 -10.84 4.98
CA TYR A 144 5.79 -10.41 3.60
C TYR A 144 7.25 -10.53 3.16
N ARG A 145 8.21 -10.43 4.09
CA ARG A 145 9.66 -10.57 3.81
C ARG A 145 10.13 -12.02 3.76
N THR A 146 9.35 -12.95 4.30
CA THR A 146 9.71 -14.37 4.32
C THR A 146 9.88 -14.90 2.90
N ARG A 147 10.99 -15.59 2.63
CA ARG A 147 11.28 -16.17 1.30
C ARG A 147 10.26 -17.24 0.90
N SER A 148 9.81 -18.03 1.86
CA SER A 148 8.75 -19.02 1.66
C SER A 148 7.37 -18.36 1.70
N ARG A 149 6.70 -18.31 0.55
CA ARG A 149 5.33 -17.78 0.45
C ARG A 149 4.33 -18.57 1.27
N THR A 150 4.48 -19.88 1.33
CA THR A 150 3.63 -20.75 2.16
C THR A 150 3.76 -20.40 3.64
N GLU A 151 4.98 -20.18 4.13
CA GLU A 151 5.19 -19.78 5.53
C GLU A 151 4.67 -18.36 5.80
N GLY A 152 4.95 -17.41 4.89
CA GLY A 152 4.38 -16.06 4.96
C GLY A 152 2.85 -16.07 5.02
N LYS A 153 2.19 -16.89 4.19
CA LYS A 153 0.73 -17.06 4.18
C LYS A 153 0.23 -17.63 5.50
N LYS A 154 0.89 -18.65 6.05
CA LYS A 154 0.53 -19.26 7.34
C LYS A 154 0.61 -18.23 8.47
N VAL A 155 1.70 -17.45 8.53
CA VAL A 155 1.89 -16.40 9.54
C VAL A 155 0.80 -15.32 9.40
N MET A 156 0.59 -14.80 8.19
CA MET A 156 -0.43 -13.77 7.95
C MET A 156 -1.85 -14.28 8.26
N THR A 157 -2.16 -15.52 7.88
CA THR A 157 -3.44 -16.19 8.21
C THR A 157 -3.67 -16.22 9.72
N ARG A 158 -2.71 -16.76 10.48
CA ARG A 158 -2.82 -16.83 11.95
C ARG A 158 -2.95 -15.47 12.58
N LEU A 159 -2.22 -14.47 12.08
CA LEU A 159 -2.31 -13.11 12.57
C LEU A 159 -3.70 -12.53 12.36
N ILE A 160 -4.23 -12.59 11.13
CA ILE A 160 -5.58 -12.08 10.80
C ILE A 160 -6.63 -12.76 11.66
N ASP A 161 -6.56 -14.09 11.80
CA ASP A 161 -7.51 -14.83 12.61
C ASP A 161 -7.44 -14.38 14.09
N ALA A 162 -6.23 -14.23 14.65
CA ALA A 162 -6.04 -13.78 16.04
C ALA A 162 -6.61 -12.37 16.30
N ILE A 163 -6.25 -11.40 15.46
CA ILE A 163 -6.68 -10.00 15.66
C ILE A 163 -8.10 -9.72 15.11
N GLY A 164 -8.66 -10.65 14.36
CA GLY A 164 -10.02 -10.56 13.82
C GLY A 164 -11.09 -10.97 14.82
N THR A 165 -10.79 -11.90 15.74
CA THR A 165 -11.78 -12.48 16.66
C THR A 165 -11.53 -12.19 18.14
N ALA A 166 -10.28 -12.03 18.57
CA ALA A 166 -9.93 -12.04 20.00
C ALA A 166 -8.87 -10.99 20.34
N VAL A 167 -9.28 -9.72 20.36
CA VAL A 167 -8.43 -8.59 20.73
C VAL A 167 -8.89 -8.01 22.07
N ALA A 168 -7.95 -7.77 22.98
CA ALA A 168 -8.23 -7.09 24.25
C ALA A 168 -8.85 -5.71 24.00
N ILE A 169 -9.83 -5.31 24.83
CA ILE A 169 -10.58 -4.04 24.66
C ILE A 169 -9.64 -2.81 24.62
N SER A 170 -8.51 -2.89 25.32
CA SER A 170 -7.47 -1.85 25.33
C SER A 170 -6.74 -1.65 23.99
N LEU A 171 -6.70 -2.67 23.12
CA LEU A 171 -6.01 -2.63 21.83
C LEU A 171 -6.91 -2.12 20.71
N VAL A 172 -7.43 -0.90 20.87
CA VAL A 172 -8.43 -0.28 19.99
C VAL A 172 -7.98 -0.21 18.53
N GLU A 173 -6.72 0.15 18.29
CA GLU A 173 -6.15 0.27 16.95
C GLU A 173 -5.98 -1.10 16.28
N VAL A 174 -5.53 -2.11 17.03
CA VAL A 174 -5.40 -3.49 16.55
C VAL A 174 -6.77 -4.07 16.21
N ALA A 175 -7.81 -3.83 17.03
CA ALA A 175 -9.16 -4.29 16.73
C ALA A 175 -9.71 -3.66 15.44
N THR A 176 -9.38 -2.39 15.18
CA THR A 176 -9.78 -1.69 13.95
C THR A 176 -9.05 -2.22 12.71
N LEU A 177 -7.74 -2.45 12.83
CA LEU A 177 -6.94 -3.12 11.82
C LEU A 177 -7.48 -4.53 11.55
N GLY A 178 -7.78 -5.30 12.59
CA GLY A 178 -8.33 -6.65 12.50
C GLY A 178 -9.64 -6.70 11.73
N ARG A 179 -10.61 -5.83 12.02
CA ARG A 179 -11.86 -5.74 11.22
C ARG A 179 -11.59 -5.50 9.74
N THR A 180 -10.61 -4.63 9.43
CA THR A 180 -10.24 -4.31 8.04
C THR A 180 -9.60 -5.52 7.36
N LEU A 181 -8.65 -6.17 8.01
CA LEU A 181 -7.96 -7.34 7.48
C LEU A 181 -8.88 -8.55 7.34
N THR A 182 -9.79 -8.79 8.27
CA THR A 182 -10.81 -9.85 8.15
C THR A 182 -11.72 -9.60 6.95
N LYS A 183 -12.20 -8.35 6.76
CA LYS A 183 -13.04 -8.01 5.60
C LYS A 183 -12.31 -8.22 4.26
N ARG A 184 -10.99 -8.07 4.26
CA ARG A 184 -10.15 -8.10 3.04
C ARG A 184 -9.24 -9.33 2.99
N ARG A 185 -9.55 -10.35 3.79
CA ARG A 185 -8.69 -11.50 4.08
C ARG A 185 -8.20 -12.20 2.81
N ASP A 186 -9.13 -12.49 1.91
CA ASP A 186 -8.81 -13.21 0.67
C ASP A 186 -7.89 -12.39 -0.23
N ASP A 187 -8.15 -11.08 -0.35
CA ASP A 187 -7.32 -10.18 -1.16
C ASP A 187 -5.89 -10.05 -0.59
N VAL A 188 -5.76 -10.02 0.74
CA VAL A 188 -4.47 -9.96 1.45
C VAL A 188 -3.68 -11.25 1.27
N LEU A 189 -4.35 -12.40 1.39
CA LEU A 189 -3.68 -13.69 1.30
C LEU A 189 -3.37 -14.12 -0.13
N ALA A 190 -4.13 -13.63 -1.11
CA ALA A 190 -3.88 -13.91 -2.52
C ALA A 190 -2.47 -13.49 -2.97
N PHE A 191 -1.86 -12.49 -2.32
CA PHE A 191 -0.46 -12.13 -2.56
C PHE A 191 0.51 -13.31 -2.39
N PHE A 192 0.23 -14.22 -1.45
CA PHE A 192 1.10 -15.36 -1.20
C PHE A 192 0.91 -16.49 -2.22
N ASP A 193 -0.22 -16.52 -2.93
CA ASP A 193 -0.53 -17.54 -3.94
C ASP A 193 -0.10 -17.11 -5.36
N HIS A 194 0.12 -15.81 -5.58
CA HIS A 194 0.40 -15.25 -6.89
C HIS A 194 1.81 -14.63 -6.96
N ILE A 195 2.68 -15.24 -7.77
CA ILE A 195 4.06 -14.79 -7.99
C ILE A 195 4.06 -13.59 -8.95
N GLY A 196 4.83 -12.54 -8.62
CA GLY A 196 5.01 -11.37 -9.50
C GLY A 196 4.00 -10.24 -9.31
N SER A 197 3.10 -10.33 -8.33
CA SER A 197 2.17 -9.26 -7.94
C SER A 197 2.90 -8.12 -7.21
N SER A 198 3.74 -7.36 -7.93
CA SER A 198 4.42 -6.17 -7.43
C SER A 198 3.86 -4.94 -8.13
N ASN A 199 3.34 -3.98 -7.37
CA ASN A 199 3.00 -2.67 -7.90
C ASN A 199 4.23 -1.78 -8.12
N GLY A 200 5.46 -2.27 -7.88
CA GLY A 200 6.69 -1.48 -7.97
C GLY A 200 6.84 -0.62 -9.24
N PRO A 201 6.58 -1.13 -10.46
CA PRO A 201 6.60 -0.32 -11.67
C PRO A 201 5.54 0.80 -11.67
N THR A 202 4.32 0.49 -11.22
CA THR A 202 3.22 1.45 -11.12
C THR A 202 3.50 2.51 -10.06
N GLU A 203 4.05 2.11 -8.91
CA GLU A 203 4.46 3.01 -7.82
C GLU A 203 5.64 3.91 -8.23
N ALA A 204 6.58 3.41 -9.03
CA ALA A 204 7.66 4.23 -9.57
C ALA A 204 7.11 5.34 -10.48
N ILE A 205 6.10 5.03 -11.29
CA ILE A 205 5.40 6.02 -12.12
C ILE A 205 4.60 6.98 -11.23
N HIS A 206 3.81 6.46 -10.29
CA HIS A 206 3.00 7.27 -9.38
C HIS A 206 3.88 8.25 -8.58
N GLY A 207 5.01 7.81 -8.04
CA GLY A 207 5.97 8.65 -7.34
C GLY A 207 6.54 9.77 -8.21
N ARG A 208 6.83 9.51 -9.49
CA ARG A 208 7.22 10.56 -10.45
C ARG A 208 6.11 11.58 -10.68
N LEU A 209 4.86 11.12 -10.79
CA LEU A 209 3.72 12.02 -11.00
C LEU A 209 3.39 12.86 -9.75
N GLU A 210 3.53 12.29 -8.55
CA GLU A 210 3.39 13.00 -7.29
C GLU A 210 4.50 14.05 -7.12
N HIS A 211 5.74 13.69 -7.43
CA HIS A 211 6.86 14.63 -7.45
C HIS A 211 6.61 15.77 -8.46
N LEU A 212 6.16 15.44 -9.66
CA LEU A 212 5.79 16.42 -10.69
C LEU A 212 4.72 17.39 -10.18
N ARG A 213 3.67 16.89 -9.51
CA ARG A 213 2.62 17.72 -8.93
C ARG A 213 3.15 18.64 -7.84
N GLY A 214 4.07 18.15 -7.01
CA GLY A 214 4.77 18.93 -5.99
C GLY A 214 5.60 20.06 -6.58
N THR A 215 6.42 19.76 -7.59
CA THR A 215 7.26 20.75 -8.29
C THR A 215 6.42 21.77 -9.07
N ALA A 216 5.29 21.35 -9.65
CA ALA A 216 4.40 22.23 -10.40
C ALA A 216 3.46 23.08 -9.52
N LEU A 217 3.42 22.86 -8.19
CA LEU A 217 2.45 23.48 -7.25
C LEU A 217 0.98 23.24 -7.66
N GLY A 218 0.72 22.09 -8.27
CA GLY A 218 -0.59 21.71 -8.80
C GLY A 218 -0.85 22.18 -10.24
N PHE A 219 -1.90 21.62 -10.84
CA PHE A 219 -2.32 21.95 -12.20
C PHE A 219 -3.74 22.49 -12.19
N ARG A 220 -3.99 23.55 -12.96
CA ARG A 220 -5.33 24.17 -13.06
C ARG A 220 -6.27 23.45 -14.03
N THR A 221 -5.73 22.56 -14.86
CA THR A 221 -6.49 21.84 -15.89
C THR A 221 -5.99 20.40 -16.02
N LEU A 222 -6.92 19.47 -16.21
CA LEU A 222 -6.60 18.05 -16.40
C LEU A 222 -5.73 17.82 -17.65
N THR A 223 -5.97 18.56 -18.73
CA THR A 223 -5.20 18.45 -19.98
C THR A 223 -3.70 18.69 -19.77
N HIS A 224 -3.34 19.78 -19.09
CA HIS A 224 -1.94 20.07 -18.78
C HIS A 224 -1.33 19.05 -17.81
N TYR A 225 -2.11 18.55 -16.85
CA TYR A 225 -1.66 17.48 -15.97
C TYR A 225 -1.32 16.20 -16.73
N ILE A 226 -2.21 15.76 -17.64
CA ILE A 226 -2.00 14.56 -18.47
C ILE A 226 -0.78 14.74 -19.37
N ALA A 227 -0.70 15.86 -20.12
CA ALA A 227 0.40 16.12 -21.04
C ALA A 227 1.76 16.11 -20.31
N ARG A 228 1.84 16.75 -19.15
CA ARG A 228 3.07 16.79 -18.36
C ARG A 228 3.41 15.44 -17.72
N SER A 229 2.40 14.70 -17.28
CA SER A 229 2.55 13.34 -16.74
C SER A 229 3.10 12.38 -17.79
N LEU A 230 2.62 12.47 -19.04
CA LEU A 230 3.10 11.66 -20.16
C LEU A 230 4.54 11.99 -20.54
N LEU A 231 4.92 13.28 -20.54
CA LEU A 231 6.31 13.70 -20.79
C LEU A 231 7.28 13.18 -19.71
N GLU A 232 6.88 13.27 -18.43
CA GLU A 232 7.73 12.89 -17.29
C GLU A 232 7.86 11.36 -17.13
N ALA A 233 6.76 10.62 -17.30
CA ALA A 233 6.74 9.17 -17.10
C ALA A 233 7.12 8.38 -18.37
N GLY A 234 6.76 8.90 -19.56
CA GLY A 234 7.00 8.25 -20.85
C GLY A 234 8.34 8.58 -21.50
N GLY A 235 8.99 9.67 -21.11
CA GLY A 235 10.20 10.20 -21.73
C GLY A 235 9.95 10.78 -23.13
N PHE A 236 10.92 11.54 -23.66
CA PHE A 236 10.96 11.81 -25.11
C PHE A 236 11.37 10.50 -25.80
N ARG A 237 10.52 9.97 -26.68
CA ARG A 237 11.04 9.08 -27.73
C ARG A 237 11.78 9.98 -28.71
N PRO A 238 13.12 9.88 -28.86
CA PRO A 238 13.70 10.38 -30.08
C PRO A 238 13.12 9.47 -31.15
N ASP A 239 12.22 9.98 -31.99
CA ASP A 239 12.14 9.40 -33.31
C ASP A 239 13.57 9.44 -33.85
N PRO A 240 14.16 8.31 -34.24
CA PRO A 240 15.32 8.41 -35.11
C PRO A 240 14.76 9.09 -36.34
N HIS A 241 15.06 10.38 -36.53
CA HIS A 241 14.86 11.03 -37.81
C HIS A 241 15.43 10.08 -38.85
N PRO A 242 14.61 9.43 -39.70
CA PRO A 242 15.14 8.93 -40.94
C PRO A 242 15.52 10.22 -41.66
N GLY A 243 16.82 10.45 -41.85
CA GLY A 243 17.24 11.53 -42.72
C GLY A 243 16.52 11.40 -44.06
N LEU A 244 16.08 12.54 -44.59
CA LEU A 244 15.46 12.78 -45.91
C LEU A 244 13.93 12.61 -45.97
#